data_AF-A0A822XG04-F1
#
_entry.id   AF-A0A822XG04-F1
#
_cell.length_a   1.000
_cell.length_b   1.000
_cell.length_c   1.000
_cell.angle_alpha   90.00
_cell.angle_beta   90.00
_cell.angle_gamma   90.00
#
_symmetry.space_group_name_H-M   'P 1'
#
loop_
_entity.id
_entity.type
_entity.pdbx_description
1 polymer ?
#
loop_
_entity_poly.entity_id
_entity_poly.type
_entity_poly.pdbx_seq_one_letter_code
_entity_poly.pdbx_strand_id
1 'polypeptide(L)'
;MASFSSSAFWTETLFPNFSGATNSSYRLMAVDLLGFGRSPKPTDSLYTLREHIEMIERSVLNPYKVKSFHMVAHSLGCILALAIAVKHPGAVKSLTLIAPPYFPVPKGEQANQYVLRKVAPRRVWPLIAFGASIACWYEHISRTICLLICKNHRFWEWLAKIVTRNRLSPVAS
;
A
#
# COMPACT_ATOMS: atom_id res chain seq x y z
N MET A 1 -10.96 -2.79 8.13
CA MET A 1 -10.94 -3.02 6.67
C MET A 1 -9.61 -3.69 6.33
N ALA A 2 -9.61 -5.01 6.12
CA ALA A 2 -8.40 -5.76 5.81
C ALA A 2 -7.93 -5.39 4.40
N SER A 3 -6.71 -4.86 4.28
CA SER A 3 -6.13 -4.57 2.99
C SER A 3 -5.63 -5.87 2.37
N PHE A 4 -5.93 -6.11 1.09
CA PHE A 4 -5.58 -7.35 0.35
C PHE A 4 -4.06 -7.64 0.32
N SER A 5 -3.24 -6.64 0.68
CA SER A 5 -1.77 -6.72 0.74
C SER A 5 -1.22 -6.99 2.15
N SER A 6 -2.06 -7.34 3.13
CA SER A 6 -1.66 -7.63 4.50
C SER A 6 -1.80 -9.12 4.83
N SER A 7 -1.00 -9.58 5.80
CA SER A 7 -1.09 -10.88 6.47
C SER A 7 -2.51 -11.26 6.87
N ALA A 8 -3.37 -10.27 7.17
CA ALA A 8 -4.79 -10.44 7.46
C ALA A 8 -5.52 -11.27 6.40
N PHE A 9 -5.21 -11.08 5.12
CA PHE A 9 -5.82 -11.86 4.03
C PHE A 9 -5.60 -13.36 4.24
N TRP A 10 -4.37 -13.79 4.53
CA TRP A 10 -4.03 -15.20 4.72
C TRP A 10 -4.68 -15.78 5.98
N THR A 11 -4.65 -15.02 7.07
CA THR A 11 -5.19 -15.47 8.36
C THR A 11 -6.71 -15.54 8.37
N GLU A 12 -7.40 -14.67 7.61
CA GLU A 12 -8.86 -14.64 7.55
C GLU A 12 -9.42 -15.60 6.50
N THR A 13 -8.73 -15.79 5.37
CA THR A 13 -9.27 -16.59 4.25
C THR A 13 -8.71 -18.00 4.16
N LEU A 14 -7.42 -18.22 4.44
CA LEU A 14 -6.78 -19.51 4.20
C LEU A 14 -6.58 -20.32 5.46
N PHE A 15 -6.16 -19.68 6.55
CA PHE A 15 -5.88 -20.39 7.80
C PHE A 15 -7.08 -21.16 8.36
N PRO A 16 -8.32 -20.62 8.32
CA PRO A 16 -9.51 -21.35 8.80
C PRO A 16 -9.88 -22.56 7.94
N ASN A 17 -9.45 -22.57 6.68
CA ASN A 17 -9.78 -23.63 5.72
C ASN A 17 -8.78 -24.80 5.75
N PHE A 18 -7.69 -24.69 6.51
CA PHE A 18 -6.76 -25.82 6.67
C PHE A 18 -7.31 -26.88 7.63
N SER A 19 -7.11 -28.14 7.25
CA SER A 19 -7.51 -29.28 8.08
C SER A 19 -6.77 -29.27 9.43
N GLY A 20 -7.37 -29.87 10.46
CA GLY A 20 -6.75 -30.01 11.78
C GLY A 20 -5.39 -30.72 11.73
N ALA A 21 -5.20 -31.67 10.81
CA ALA A 21 -3.93 -32.37 10.59
C ALA A 21 -2.83 -31.45 10.03
N THR A 22 -3.18 -30.46 9.20
CA THR A 22 -2.25 -29.46 8.70
C THR A 22 -1.81 -28.53 9.82
N ASN A 23 -2.76 -28.08 10.65
CA ASN A 23 -2.47 -27.16 11.77
C ASN A 23 -1.63 -27.82 12.88
N SER A 24 -1.68 -29.14 13.05
CA SER A 24 -0.83 -29.87 13.99
C SER A 24 0.57 -30.19 13.44
N SER A 25 0.69 -30.36 12.12
CA SER A 25 1.96 -30.76 11.46
C SER A 25 2.80 -29.57 11.01
N TYR A 26 2.18 -28.43 10.73
CA TYR A 26 2.84 -27.24 10.19
C TYR A 26 2.58 -26.02 11.05
N ARG A 27 3.63 -25.22 11.26
CA ARG A 27 3.51 -23.89 11.86
C ARG A 27 3.23 -22.88 10.75
N LEU A 28 1.99 -22.40 10.69
CA LEU A 28 1.56 -21.39 9.72
C LEU A 28 1.99 -19.98 10.18
N MET A 29 2.61 -19.21 9.27
CA MET A 29 3.04 -17.85 9.52
C MET A 29 2.64 -16.96 8.35
N ALA A 30 1.94 -15.86 8.65
CA ALA A 30 1.61 -14.81 7.68
C ALA A 30 2.40 -13.55 8.07
N VAL A 31 3.12 -12.98 7.11
CA VAL A 31 4.05 -11.87 7.36
C VAL A 31 3.55 -10.61 6.67
N ASP A 32 3.45 -9.51 7.42
CA ASP A 32 3.28 -8.18 6.85
C ASP A 32 4.66 -7.67 6.36
N LEU A 33 4.76 -7.31 5.08
CA LEU A 33 5.98 -6.74 4.52
C LEU A 33 6.26 -5.35 5.08
N LEU A 34 7.53 -4.90 5.02
CA LEU A 34 7.92 -3.54 5.39
C LEU A 34 7.05 -2.53 4.63
N GLY A 35 6.42 -1.58 5.34
CA GLY A 35 5.50 -0.63 4.71
C GLY A 35 4.03 -1.07 4.69
N PHE A 36 3.72 -2.35 4.95
CA PHE A 36 2.37 -2.92 4.83
C PHE A 36 1.79 -3.33 6.18
N GLY A 37 0.45 -3.39 6.26
CA GLY A 37 -0.28 -3.91 7.42
C GLY A 37 0.19 -3.29 8.73
N ARG A 38 0.54 -4.15 9.71
CA ARG A 38 1.05 -3.76 11.02
C ARG A 38 2.57 -3.55 11.06
N SER A 39 3.28 -3.83 9.98
CA SER A 39 4.73 -3.62 9.91
C SER A 39 5.10 -2.14 9.91
N PRO A 40 6.31 -1.79 10.40
CA PRO A 40 6.81 -0.42 10.42
C PRO A 40 6.80 0.22 9.04
N LYS A 41 6.59 1.54 9.01
CA LYS A 41 6.56 2.37 7.79
C LYS A 41 7.58 3.50 7.91
N PRO A 42 8.89 3.16 7.98
CA PRO A 42 9.93 4.18 8.11
C PRO A 42 9.90 5.12 6.91
N THR A 43 9.99 6.42 7.18
CA THR A 43 10.11 7.46 6.14
C THR A 43 11.46 7.44 5.44
N ASP A 44 12.48 6.92 6.12
CA ASP A 44 13.87 6.95 5.65
C ASP A 44 14.27 5.66 4.92
N SER A 45 13.33 4.73 4.68
CA SER A 45 13.61 3.51 3.92
C SER A 45 13.30 3.72 2.45
N LEU A 46 14.19 3.17 1.61
CA LEU A 46 14.03 3.15 0.16
C LEU A 46 13.20 1.95 -0.31
N TYR A 47 12.72 1.10 0.61
CA TYR A 47 11.90 -0.07 0.33
C TYR A 47 12.53 -0.99 -0.74
N THR A 48 13.86 -1.06 -0.76
CA THR A 48 14.59 -1.87 -1.72
C THR A 48 14.31 -3.35 -1.51
N LEU A 49 14.53 -4.15 -2.57
CA LEU A 49 14.43 -5.61 -2.49
C LEU A 49 15.31 -6.16 -1.36
N ARG A 50 16.53 -5.64 -1.22
CA ARG A 50 17.48 -6.04 -0.19
C ARG A 50 16.99 -5.72 1.21
N GLU A 51 16.49 -4.50 1.46
CA GLU A 51 15.95 -4.12 2.76
C GLU A 51 14.76 -5.00 3.16
N HIS A 52 13.84 -5.29 2.23
CA HIS A 52 12.72 -6.20 2.51
C HIS A 52 13.18 -7.59 2.95
N ILE A 53 14.15 -8.16 2.25
CA ILE A 53 14.70 -9.48 2.57
C ILE A 53 15.39 -9.45 3.94
N GLU A 54 16.24 -8.44 4.19
CA GLU A 54 16.92 -8.28 5.47
C GLU A 54 15.92 -8.11 6.63
N MET A 55 14.81 -7.40 6.42
CA MET A 55 13.76 -7.27 7.42
C MET A 55 13.03 -8.60 7.66
N ILE A 56 12.71 -9.37 6.63
CA ILE A 56 12.09 -10.71 6.79
C ILE A 56 13.03 -11.63 7.57
N GLU A 57 14.32 -11.62 7.26
CA GLU A 57 15.33 -12.40 7.98
C GLU A 57 15.40 -12.01 9.46
N ARG A 58 15.53 -10.71 9.75
CA ARG A 58 15.70 -10.20 11.12
C ARG A 58 14.44 -10.32 11.97
N SER A 59 13.26 -10.16 11.38
CA SER A 59 12.00 -10.15 12.12
C SER A 59 11.30 -11.51 12.17
N VAL A 60 11.54 -12.39 11.19
CA VAL A 60 10.84 -13.67 11.10
C VAL A 60 11.81 -14.84 11.19
N LEU A 61 12.77 -14.96 10.28
CA LEU A 61 13.58 -16.19 10.19
C LEU A 61 14.49 -16.37 11.41
N ASN A 62 15.18 -15.30 11.83
CA ASN A 62 16.14 -15.36 12.94
C ASN A 62 15.44 -15.53 14.30
N PRO A 63 14.43 -14.71 14.67
CA PRO A 63 13.81 -14.79 16.00
C PRO A 63 13.06 -16.10 16.19
N TYR A 64 12.40 -16.61 15.14
CA TYR A 64 11.68 -17.88 15.19
C TYR A 64 12.53 -19.09 14.82
N LYS A 65 13.85 -18.92 14.61
CA LYS A 65 14.82 -19.97 14.29
C LYS A 65 14.36 -20.89 13.15
N VAL A 66 13.77 -20.30 12.11
CA VAL A 66 13.20 -21.04 10.99
C VAL A 66 14.32 -21.52 10.07
N LYS A 67 14.72 -22.79 10.20
CA LYS A 67 15.82 -23.39 9.43
C LYS A 67 15.40 -23.87 8.03
N SER A 68 14.15 -24.31 7.90
CA SER A 68 13.60 -24.77 6.64
C SER A 68 12.10 -24.51 6.58
N PHE A 69 11.58 -24.08 5.43
CA PHE A 69 10.18 -23.67 5.31
C PHE A 69 9.64 -23.83 3.88
N HIS A 70 8.32 -23.86 3.78
CA HIS A 70 7.58 -23.76 2.52
C HIS A 70 7.10 -22.30 2.38
N MET A 71 7.22 -21.72 1.19
CA MET A 71 6.81 -20.34 0.96
C MET A 71 5.67 -20.26 -0.05
N VAL A 72 4.65 -19.49 0.29
CA VAL A 72 3.56 -19.11 -0.60
C VAL A 72 3.56 -17.59 -0.70
N ALA A 73 3.51 -17.06 -1.92
CA ALA A 73 3.61 -15.63 -2.15
C ALA A 73 2.65 -15.15 -3.24
N HIS A 74 2.24 -13.89 -3.15
CA HIS A 74 1.34 -13.24 -4.10
C HIS A 74 1.90 -11.89 -4.58
N SER A 75 1.79 -11.61 -5.88
CA SER A 75 2.17 -10.33 -6.50
C SER A 75 3.61 -9.90 -6.12
N LEU A 76 3.81 -8.74 -5.46
CA LEU A 76 5.12 -8.27 -4.99
C LEU A 76 5.84 -9.32 -4.12
N GLY A 77 5.09 -10.06 -3.30
CA GLY A 77 5.64 -11.13 -2.48
C GLY A 77 6.36 -12.19 -3.32
N CYS A 78 5.94 -12.43 -4.57
CA CYS A 78 6.58 -13.41 -5.44
C CYS A 78 8.03 -13.01 -5.79
N ILE A 79 8.29 -11.71 -6.00
CA ILE A 79 9.64 -11.20 -6.27
C ILE A 79 10.53 -11.43 -5.03
N LEU A 80 10.01 -11.10 -3.85
CA LEU A 80 10.73 -11.30 -2.59
C LEU A 80 10.99 -12.79 -2.31
N ALA A 81 10.00 -13.64 -2.58
CA ALA A 81 10.08 -15.07 -2.37
C ALA A 81 11.13 -15.74 -3.25
N LEU A 82 11.20 -15.35 -4.54
CA LEU A 82 12.25 -15.78 -5.45
C LEU A 82 13.63 -15.34 -4.95
N ALA A 83 13.77 -14.08 -4.51
CA ALA A 83 15.03 -13.57 -4.01
C ALA A 83 15.49 -14.30 -2.72
N ILE A 84 14.56 -14.63 -1.82
CA ILE A 84 14.83 -15.46 -0.63
C ILE A 84 15.24 -16.87 -1.04
N ALA A 85 14.57 -17.48 -2.02
CA ALA A 85 14.90 -18.83 -2.50
C ALA A 85 16.31 -18.88 -3.12
N VAL A 86 16.72 -17.84 -3.84
CA VAL A 86 18.09 -17.73 -4.37
C VAL A 86 19.11 -17.49 -3.26
N LYS A 87 18.78 -16.68 -2.25
CA LYS A 87 19.69 -16.39 -1.12
C LYS A 87 19.82 -17.58 -0.15
N HIS A 88 18.77 -18.37 0.02
CA HIS A 88 18.69 -19.49 0.97
C HIS A 88 18.19 -20.79 0.32
N PRO A 89 18.90 -21.32 -0.70
CA PRO A 89 18.41 -22.46 -1.47
C PRO A 89 18.21 -23.74 -0.63
N GLY A 90 19.00 -23.91 0.45
CA GLY A 90 18.86 -25.04 1.37
C GLY A 90 17.73 -24.91 2.40
N ALA A 91 17.18 -23.71 2.61
CA ALA A 91 16.11 -23.48 3.58
C ALA A 91 14.71 -23.60 2.93
N VAL A 92 14.57 -23.26 1.65
CA VAL A 92 13.27 -23.27 0.97
C VAL A 92 12.97 -24.66 0.42
N LYS A 93 12.01 -25.36 1.05
CA LYS A 93 11.58 -26.71 0.64
C LYS A 93 10.64 -26.71 -0.56
N SER A 94 9.75 -25.72 -0.64
CA SER A 94 8.88 -25.49 -1.79
C SER A 94 8.52 -24.02 -1.91
N LEU A 95 8.21 -23.60 -3.14
CA LEU A 95 7.86 -22.23 -3.49
C LEU A 95 6.61 -22.22 -4.36
N THR A 96 5.54 -21.58 -3.88
CA THR A 96 4.28 -21.37 -4.61
C THR A 96 4.11 -19.88 -4.91
N LEU A 97 4.00 -19.54 -6.20
CA LEU A 97 3.85 -18.15 -6.66
C LEU A 97 2.46 -17.94 -7.24
N ILE A 98 1.73 -16.96 -6.72
CA ILE A 98 0.38 -16.60 -7.18
C ILE A 98 0.44 -15.22 -7.84
N ALA A 99 0.00 -15.15 -9.09
CA ALA A 99 0.06 -13.93 -9.91
C ALA A 99 1.43 -13.23 -9.86
N PRO A 100 2.54 -13.94 -10.16
CA PRO A 100 3.86 -13.32 -10.17
C PRO A 100 3.95 -12.23 -11.25
N PRO A 101 4.44 -11.02 -10.92
CA PRO A 101 4.74 -10.01 -11.93
C PRO A 101 5.97 -10.45 -12.73
N TYR A 102 5.76 -11.24 -13.79
CA TYR A 102 6.80 -11.71 -14.67
C TYR A 102 6.93 -10.80 -15.89
N PHE A 103 8.13 -10.25 -16.08
CA PHE A 103 8.46 -9.43 -17.23
C PHE A 103 9.61 -10.11 -17.99
N PRO A 104 9.33 -10.80 -19.12
CA PRO A 104 10.38 -11.39 -19.93
C PRO A 104 11.23 -10.28 -20.54
N VAL A 105 12.47 -10.15 -20.08
CA VAL A 105 13.44 -9.18 -20.60
C VAL A 105 14.20 -9.84 -21.76
N PRO A 106 14.26 -9.22 -22.95
CA PRO A 106 15.09 -9.70 -24.05
C PRO A 106 16.56 -9.79 -23.67
N LYS A 107 17.28 -10.81 -24.18
CA LYS A 107 18.72 -10.94 -23.97
C LYS A 107 19.43 -9.72 -24.57
N GLY A 108 20.19 -8.99 -23.75
CA GLY A 108 20.95 -7.80 -24.16
C GLY A 108 20.41 -6.47 -23.66
N GLU A 109 19.22 -6.43 -23.04
CA GLU A 109 18.67 -5.22 -22.42
C GLU A 109 18.80 -5.21 -20.90
N GLN A 110 18.99 -4.03 -20.32
CA GLN A 110 18.96 -3.89 -18.86
C GLN A 110 17.53 -4.12 -18.34
N ALA A 111 17.35 -5.19 -17.56
CA ALA A 111 16.07 -5.63 -17.01
C ALA A 111 15.28 -4.49 -16.33
N ASN A 112 15.92 -3.68 -15.50
CA ASN A 112 15.25 -2.57 -14.81
C ASN A 112 14.64 -1.55 -15.77
N GLN A 113 15.35 -1.21 -16.85
CA GLN A 113 14.87 -0.22 -17.83
C GLN A 113 13.71 -0.76 -18.67
N TYR A 114 13.80 -2.03 -19.09
CA TYR A 114 12.75 -2.69 -19.84
C TYR A 114 11.45 -2.82 -19.02
N VAL A 115 11.58 -3.28 -17.76
CA VAL A 115 10.44 -3.40 -16.84
C VAL A 115 9.81 -2.05 -16.55
N LEU A 116 10.60 -1.00 -16.27
CA LEU A 116 10.06 0.34 -16.06
C LEU A 116 9.28 0.83 -17.28
N ARG A 117 9.78 0.60 -18.50
CA ARG A 117 9.10 1.01 -19.72
C ARG A 117 7.78 0.27 -19.95
N LYS A 118 7.70 -0.99 -19.51
CA LYS A 118 6.49 -1.82 -19.58
C LYS A 118 5.46 -1.48 -18.49
N VAL A 119 5.91 -1.23 -17.27
CA VAL A 119 5.06 -1.00 -16.08
C VAL A 119 4.61 0.45 -15.98
N ALA A 120 5.53 1.38 -16.21
CA ALA A 120 5.28 2.81 -16.22
C ALA A 120 5.69 3.35 -17.60
N PRO A 121 4.95 3.01 -18.67
CA PRO A 121 5.19 3.66 -19.95
C PRO A 121 5.13 5.16 -19.72
N ARG A 122 6.10 5.90 -20.27
CA ARG A 122 6.11 7.37 -20.28
C ARG A 122 4.96 7.91 -21.14
N ARG A 123 3.72 7.55 -20.82
CA ARG A 123 2.53 8.25 -21.26
C ARG A 123 2.36 9.39 -20.28
N VAL A 124 2.71 10.59 -20.75
CA VAL A 124 2.15 11.82 -20.20
C VAL A 124 0.66 11.54 -20.00
N TRP A 125 0.16 11.71 -18.78
CA TRP A 125 -1.25 11.42 -18.50
C TRP A 125 -2.10 12.12 -19.57
N PRO A 126 -3.04 11.41 -20.22
CA PRO A 126 -3.99 12.07 -21.10
C PRO A 126 -4.58 13.24 -20.33
N LEU A 127 -4.69 14.44 -20.94
CA LEU A 127 -5.17 15.65 -20.26
C LEU A 127 -6.47 15.41 -19.48
N ILE A 128 -7.31 14.50 -19.98
CA ILE A 128 -8.55 14.04 -19.34
C ILE A 128 -8.31 13.30 -18.02
N ALA A 129 -7.33 12.39 -17.94
CA ALA A 129 -6.99 11.68 -16.70
C ALA A 129 -6.37 12.63 -15.68
N PHE A 130 -5.56 13.59 -16.13
CA PHE A 130 -4.99 14.64 -15.27
C PHE A 130 -6.09 15.54 -14.71
N GLY A 131 -7.03 15.96 -15.57
CA GLY A 131 -8.22 16.69 -15.17
C GLY A 131 -9.10 15.92 -14.19
N ALA A 132 -9.28 14.61 -14.38
CA ALA A 132 -10.07 13.76 -13.48
C ALA A 132 -9.45 13.63 -12.09
N SER A 133 -8.12 13.53 -11.98
CA SER A 133 -7.43 13.49 -10.68
C SER A 133 -7.48 14.84 -9.96
N ILE A 134 -7.41 15.96 -10.69
CA ILE A 134 -7.63 17.30 -10.11
C ILE A 134 -9.09 17.43 -9.65
N ALA A 135 -10.06 16.99 -10.46
CA ALA A 135 -11.48 17.06 -10.13
C ALA A 135 -11.84 16.24 -8.87
N CYS A 136 -11.26 15.05 -8.72
CA CYS A 136 -11.42 14.23 -7.51
C CYS A 136 -10.86 14.94 -6.26
N TRP A 137 -9.76 15.68 -6.42
CA TRP A 137 -9.20 16.52 -5.35
C TRP A 137 -10.12 17.71 -5.02
N TYR A 138 -10.71 18.34 -6.03
CA TYR A 138 -11.69 19.40 -5.86
C TYR A 138 -12.96 18.93 -5.14
N GLU A 139 -13.46 17.73 -5.42
CA GLU A 139 -14.64 17.20 -4.73
C GLU A 139 -14.40 17.05 -3.22
N HIS A 140 -13.20 16.62 -2.83
CA HIS A 140 -12.80 16.56 -1.42
C HIS A 140 -12.63 17.95 -0.80
N ILE A 141 -11.96 18.89 -1.48
CA ILE A 141 -11.78 20.26 -1.00
C ILE A 141 -13.14 20.97 -0.82
N SER A 142 -14.05 20.84 -1.79
CA SER A 142 -15.40 21.41 -1.73
C SER A 142 -16.20 20.85 -0.56
N ARG A 143 -16.12 19.55 -0.28
CA ARG A 143 -16.78 18.94 0.89
C ARG A 143 -16.19 19.44 2.20
N THR A 144 -14.88 19.60 2.30
CA THR A 144 -14.22 20.14 3.50
C THR A 144 -14.57 21.60 3.74
N ILE A 145 -14.58 22.43 2.69
CA ILE A 145 -15.00 23.84 2.75
C ILE A 145 -16.47 23.94 3.15
N CYS A 146 -17.34 23.14 2.54
CA CYS A 146 -18.77 23.11 2.87
C CYS A 146 -18.99 22.74 4.35
N LEU A 147 -18.29 21.73 4.88
CA LEU A 147 -18.36 21.36 6.29
C LEU A 147 -17.83 22.48 7.22
N LEU A 148 -16.76 23.17 6.85
CA LEU A 148 -16.23 24.31 7.61
C LEU A 148 -17.21 25.48 7.64
N ILE A 149 -17.84 25.80 6.50
CA ILE A 149 -18.84 26.85 6.39
C ILE A 149 -20.09 26.48 7.21
N CYS A 150 -20.62 25.26 7.05
CA CYS A 150 -21.78 24.80 7.80
C CYS A 150 -21.53 24.75 9.31
N LYS A 151 -20.36 24.26 9.73
CA LYS A 151 -20.01 24.17 11.16
C LYS A 151 -19.87 25.56 11.81
N ASN A 152 -19.37 26.54 11.05
CA ASN A 152 -19.19 27.91 11.54
C ASN A 152 -20.27 28.89 11.04
N HIS A 153 -21.43 28.40 10.59
CA HIS A 153 -22.49 29.23 9.99
C HIS A 153 -22.91 30.42 10.88
N ARG A 154 -22.99 30.23 12.20
CA ARG A 154 -23.33 31.30 13.16
C ARG A 154 -22.29 32.42 13.20
N PHE A 155 -21.00 32.09 13.01
CA PHE A 155 -19.93 33.07 12.91
C PHE A 155 -20.03 33.85 11.59
N TRP A 156 -20.34 33.17 10.49
CA TRP A 156 -20.56 33.81 9.19
C TRP A 156 -21.80 34.72 9.17
N GLU A 157 -22.90 34.31 9.81
CA GLU A 157 -24.08 35.17 10.02
C GLU A 157 -23.75 36.42 10.85
N TRP A 158 -22.94 36.27 11.91
CA TRP A 158 -22.50 37.38 12.73
C TRP A 158 -21.62 38.35 11.95
N LEU A 159 -20.69 37.84 11.15
CA LEU A 159 -19.79 38.62 10.29
C LEU A 159 -20.57 39.35 9.17
N ALA A 160 -21.54 38.67 8.56
CA ALA A 160 -22.45 39.27 7.57
C ALA A 160 -23.32 40.39 8.17
N LYS A 161 -23.77 40.24 9.42
CA LYS A 161 -24.48 41.29 10.16
C LYS A 161 -23.60 42.49 10.46
N ILE A 162 -22.32 42.30 10.80
CA ILE A 162 -21.38 43.43 11.02
C ILE A 162 -21.15 44.20 9.72
N VAL A 163 -20.95 43.50 8.61
CA VAL A 163 -20.70 44.13 7.30
C VAL A 163 -21.94 44.87 6.78
N THR A 164 -23.15 44.31 6.97
CA THR A 164 -24.40 44.96 6.54
C THR A 164 -24.85 46.09 7.46
N ARG A 165 -24.53 46.04 8.75
CA ARG A 165 -24.82 47.13 9.70
C ARG A 165 -24.02 48.41 9.43
N ASN A 166 -22.88 48.31 8.75
CA ASN A 166 -22.12 49.47 8.27
C ASN A 166 -22.69 50.10 6.97
N ARG A 167 -23.76 49.56 6.38
CA ARG A 167 -24.42 50.14 5.18
C ARG A 167 -25.69 50.95 5.48
N LEU A 168 -26.09 51.09 6.73
CA LEU A 168 -27.24 51.92 7.11
C LEU A 168 -26.79 53.00 8.11
N SER A 169 -26.31 54.12 7.56
CA SER A 169 -26.39 55.42 8.25
C SER A 169 -27.53 56.23 7.64
N PRO A 170 -28.32 56.95 8.46
CA PRO A 170 -29.64 57.45 8.08
C PRO A 170 -29.53 58.74 7.25
N VAL A 171 -30.28 58.83 6.16
CA VAL A 171 -30.59 60.13 5.54
C VAL A 171 -31.69 60.75 6.40
N ALA A 172 -31.31 61.77 7.17
CA ALA A 172 -32.22 62.64 7.89
C ALA A 172 -33.01 63.50 6.89
N SER A 173 -34.32 63.64 7.15
CA SER A 173 -35.21 64.67 6.59
C SER A 173 -36.19 65.09 7.66
#